data_AF-A0A524E3K1-F1
#
_entry.id   AF-A0A524E3K1-F1
#
_cell.length_a   1.000
_cell.length_b   1.000
_cell.length_c   1.000
_cell.angle_alpha   90.00
_cell.angle_beta   90.00
_cell.angle_gamma   90.00
#
_symmetry.space_group_name_H-M   'P 1'
#
loop_
_entity.id
_entity.type
_entity.pdbx_description
1 polymer ?
#
loop_
_entity_poly.entity_id
_entity_poly.type
_entity_poly.pdbx_seq_one_letter_code
_entity_poly.pdbx_strand_id
1 'polypeptide(L)'
;MEIDWAKIKEKPTKKQKIEGTVLLELNDRISELENNLNVKVKDLEKANEAIKLKDQKLEEKNKKIKEQEEKILELLDKLSATEKESKDEISNLNEELNALNKKISEKEKELSSSLETIEKQESRFKEKEDRILELEKQLDEIKLSEEPKQREIERFKKDLNLKDSQIEKLNEQIENNRKEIDEKIQEINLKADQIDELNNKIKILEMRLSEKDINKDLVNQIKEIMLHKGFLSDKEFEGLVKPK
;
A
#
# COMPACT_ATOMS: atom_id res chain seq x y z
N MET A 1 9.52 76.64 130.46
CA MET A 1 11.00 76.49 130.30
C MET A 1 11.27 75.49 129.19
N GLU A 2 12.21 75.73 128.26
CA GLU A 2 12.62 74.73 127.27
C GLU A 2 13.57 73.70 127.89
N ILE A 3 13.36 72.42 127.58
CA ILE A 3 14.24 71.34 127.99
C ILE A 3 15.56 71.47 127.21
N ASP A 4 16.67 71.69 127.92
CA ASP A 4 18.01 71.80 127.34
C ASP A 4 18.56 70.41 126.98
N TRP A 5 18.13 69.91 125.83
CA TRP A 5 18.49 68.58 125.31
C TRP A 5 20.01 68.39 125.08
N ALA A 6 20.77 69.48 124.90
CA ALA A 6 22.21 69.43 124.73
C ALA A 6 22.93 69.03 126.03
N LYS A 7 22.52 69.58 127.18
CA LYS A 7 23.06 69.18 128.49
C LYS A 7 22.66 67.75 128.91
N ILE A 8 21.49 67.28 128.49
CA ILE A 8 21.02 65.91 128.79
C ILE A 8 21.86 64.86 128.05
N LYS A 9 22.29 65.13 126.80
CA LYS A 9 23.19 64.25 126.05
C LYS A 9 24.58 64.11 126.69
N GLU A 10 25.09 65.16 127.34
CA GLU A 10 26.41 65.13 127.99
C GLU A 10 26.42 64.46 129.38
N LYS A 11 25.33 64.58 130.17
CA LYS A 11 25.21 63.97 131.51
C LYS A 11 23.78 63.43 131.76
N PRO A 12 23.46 62.20 131.32
CA PRO A 12 22.10 61.65 131.34
C PRO A 12 21.50 61.43 132.73
N THR A 13 22.32 61.35 133.77
CA THR A 13 21.91 60.94 135.13
C THR A 13 21.56 62.11 136.07
N LYS A 14 21.69 63.37 135.61
CA LYS A 14 21.45 64.56 136.44
C LYS A 14 19.96 64.94 136.45
N LYS A 15 19.34 65.06 137.64
CA LYS A 15 17.93 65.45 137.81
C LYS A 15 17.67 66.88 137.28
N GLN A 16 16.67 67.05 136.44
CA GLN A 16 16.15 68.35 135.97
C GLN A 16 14.70 68.55 136.43
N LYS A 17 14.33 69.81 136.69
CA LYS A 17 12.96 70.21 137.03
C LYS A 17 12.21 70.54 135.74
N ILE A 18 11.18 69.75 135.41
CA ILE A 18 10.38 69.89 134.19
C ILE A 18 8.95 70.25 134.59
N GLU A 19 8.32 71.18 133.86
CA GLU A 19 6.92 71.59 134.06
C GLU A 19 5.97 70.50 133.51
N GLY A 20 4.89 70.19 134.22
CA GLY A 20 3.95 69.13 133.83
C GLY A 20 3.26 69.35 132.47
N THR A 21 3.12 70.61 132.06
CA THR A 21 2.60 71.01 130.73
C THR A 21 3.53 70.59 129.59
N VAL A 22 4.84 70.77 129.77
CA VAL A 22 5.86 70.37 128.76
C VAL A 22 5.94 68.85 128.63
N LEU A 23 5.77 68.12 129.75
CA LEU A 23 5.67 66.65 129.71
C LEU A 23 4.42 66.17 128.96
N LEU A 24 3.30 66.89 129.09
CA LEU A 24 2.05 66.57 128.39
C LEU A 24 2.20 66.79 126.88
N GLU A 25 2.75 67.93 126.46
CA GLU A 25 3.03 68.22 125.04
C GLU A 25 3.99 67.20 124.40
N LEU A 26 5.03 66.79 125.12
CA LEU A 26 5.93 65.73 124.67
C LEU A 26 5.22 64.38 124.55
N ASN A 27 4.32 64.06 125.48
CA ASN A 27 3.55 62.83 125.44
C ASN A 27 2.53 62.81 124.29
N ASP A 28 1.88 63.94 124.01
CA ASP A 28 1.02 64.12 122.85
C ASP A 28 1.82 63.97 121.55
N ARG A 29 3.02 64.56 121.49
CA ARG A 29 3.91 64.42 120.33
C ARG A 29 4.42 63.01 120.14
N ILE A 30 4.77 62.31 121.22
CA ILE A 30 5.13 60.88 121.19
C ILE A 30 3.96 60.06 120.66
N SER A 31 2.74 60.30 121.16
CA SER A 31 1.52 59.62 120.72
C SER A 31 1.21 59.87 119.23
N GLU A 32 1.39 61.10 118.74
CA GLU A 32 1.28 61.44 117.32
C GLU A 32 2.33 60.74 116.47
N LEU A 33 3.59 60.70 116.93
CA LEU A 33 4.68 60.04 116.23
C LEU A 33 4.47 58.53 116.19
N GLU A 34 3.99 57.91 117.27
CA GLU A 34 3.63 56.50 117.33
C GLU A 34 2.47 56.17 116.38
N ASN A 35 1.43 57.01 116.34
CA ASN A 35 0.33 56.85 115.39
C ASN A 35 0.80 56.98 113.93
N ASN A 36 1.61 57.99 113.62
CA ASN A 36 2.19 58.17 112.29
C ASN A 36 3.11 57.02 111.89
N LEU A 37 3.92 56.52 112.83
CA LEU A 37 4.77 55.35 112.61
C LEU A 37 3.92 54.11 112.31
N ASN A 38 2.86 53.88 113.07
CA ASN A 38 1.96 52.75 112.88
C ASN A 38 1.22 52.81 111.53
N VAL A 39 0.79 54.00 111.09
CA VAL A 39 0.23 54.21 109.75
C VAL A 39 1.27 53.89 108.67
N LYS A 40 2.50 54.40 108.80
CA LYS A 40 3.57 54.11 107.83
C LYS A 40 3.94 52.63 107.76
N VAL A 41 3.95 51.93 108.90
CA VAL A 41 4.17 50.48 108.93
C VAL A 41 3.09 49.75 108.14
N LYS A 42 1.81 50.08 108.37
CA LYS A 42 0.69 49.49 107.61
C LYS A 42 0.77 49.78 106.11
N ASP A 43 1.19 50.97 105.71
CA ASP A 43 1.34 51.31 104.29
C ASP A 43 2.53 50.59 103.65
N LEU A 44 3.64 50.42 104.39
CA LEU A 44 4.78 49.61 103.96
C LEU A 44 4.39 48.14 103.81
N GLU A 45 3.60 47.58 104.73
CA GLU A 45 3.08 46.21 104.64
C GLU A 45 2.25 46.03 103.36
N LYS A 46 1.28 46.93 103.10
CA LYS A 46 0.46 46.91 101.88
C LYS A 46 1.31 47.05 100.60
N ALA A 47 2.30 47.93 100.61
CA ALA A 47 3.20 48.11 99.47
C ALA A 47 4.02 46.84 99.22
N ASN A 48 4.50 46.19 100.27
CA ASN A 48 5.27 44.96 100.18
C ASN A 48 4.41 43.79 99.65
N GLU A 49 3.16 43.68 100.12
CA GLU A 49 2.20 42.71 99.56
C GLU A 49 1.92 42.96 98.07
N ALA A 50 1.75 44.23 97.68
CA ALA A 50 1.52 44.60 96.29
C ALA A 50 2.75 44.31 95.40
N ILE A 51 3.97 44.51 95.92
CA ILE A 51 5.22 44.15 95.23
C ILE A 51 5.27 42.64 95.03
N LYS A 52 5.04 41.84 96.08
CA LYS A 52 5.05 40.39 96.01
C LYS A 52 4.06 39.85 94.98
N LEU A 53 2.85 40.42 94.90
CA LEU A 53 1.85 40.07 93.89
C LEU A 53 2.29 40.45 92.46
N LYS A 54 2.98 41.58 92.29
CA LYS A 54 3.53 41.99 90.99
C LYS A 54 4.66 41.10 90.55
N ASP A 55 5.56 40.71 91.45
CA ASP A 55 6.68 39.82 91.16
C ASP A 55 6.19 38.44 90.71
N GLN A 56 5.19 37.89 91.39
CA GLN A 56 4.53 36.65 90.98
C GLN A 56 3.95 36.75 89.56
N LYS A 57 3.23 37.84 89.25
CA LYS A 57 2.69 38.09 87.90
C LYS A 57 3.78 38.27 86.84
N LEU A 58 4.89 38.92 87.20
CA LEU A 58 6.03 39.09 86.31
C LEU A 58 6.65 37.74 85.96
N GLU A 59 6.81 36.87 86.95
CA GLU A 59 7.38 35.54 86.77
C GLU A 59 6.48 34.64 85.92
N GLU A 60 5.17 34.69 86.12
CA GLU A 60 4.19 34.01 85.25
C GLU A 60 4.27 34.50 83.80
N LYS A 61 4.36 35.82 83.58
CA LYS A 61 4.52 36.39 82.24
C LYS A 61 5.83 35.95 81.60
N ASN A 62 6.94 35.96 82.34
CA ASN A 62 8.24 35.52 81.83
C ASN A 62 8.23 34.05 81.43
N LYS A 63 7.53 33.18 82.17
CA LYS A 63 7.33 31.77 81.77
C LYS A 63 6.56 31.67 80.45
N LYS A 64 5.45 32.40 80.31
CA LYS A 64 4.67 32.42 79.06
C LYS A 64 5.45 32.95 77.86
N ILE A 65 6.30 33.96 78.06
CA ILE A 65 7.15 34.51 77.00
C ILE A 65 8.12 33.43 76.50
N LYS A 66 8.81 32.72 77.41
CA LYS A 66 9.72 31.63 77.02
C LYS A 66 9.01 30.51 76.26
N GLU A 67 7.83 30.10 76.72
CA GLU A 67 7.02 29.09 76.02
C GLU A 67 6.59 29.56 74.62
N GLN A 68 6.33 30.86 74.44
CA GLN A 68 6.01 31.43 73.13
C GLN A 68 7.24 31.52 72.22
N GLU A 69 8.41 31.89 72.77
CA GLU A 69 9.68 31.93 72.03
C GLU A 69 10.06 30.54 71.50
N GLU A 70 9.93 29.49 72.32
CA GLU A 70 10.18 28.10 71.91
C GLU A 70 9.24 27.66 70.78
N LYS A 71 7.94 27.99 70.88
CA LYS A 71 6.97 27.70 69.83
C LYS A 71 7.26 28.45 68.52
N ILE A 72 7.72 29.69 68.60
CA ILE A 72 8.10 30.49 67.44
C ILE A 72 9.30 29.85 66.72
N LEU A 73 10.30 29.39 67.48
CA LEU A 73 11.46 28.69 66.91
C LEU A 73 11.04 27.40 66.21
N GLU A 74 10.19 26.59 66.83
CA GLU A 74 9.71 25.34 66.22
C GLU A 74 8.90 25.60 64.93
N LEU A 75 8.10 26.66 64.89
CA LEU A 75 7.36 27.06 63.70
C LEU A 75 8.28 27.57 62.58
N LEU A 76 9.34 28.30 62.92
CA LEU A 76 10.33 28.76 61.96
C LEU A 76 11.09 27.59 61.31
N ASP A 77 11.50 26.60 62.11
CA ASP A 77 12.17 25.40 61.59
C ASP A 77 11.25 24.60 60.67
N LYS A 78 9.99 24.41 61.05
CA LYS A 78 8.97 23.76 60.20
C LYS A 78 8.75 24.52 58.90
N LEU A 79 8.61 25.84 58.97
CA LEU A 79 8.41 26.68 57.78
C LEU A 79 9.59 26.57 56.82
N SER A 80 10.82 26.63 57.34
CA SER A 80 12.03 26.50 56.52
C SER A 80 12.14 25.12 55.86
N ALA A 81 11.78 24.05 56.58
CA ALA A 81 11.76 22.70 56.02
C ALA A 81 10.74 22.59 54.88
N THR A 82 9.51 23.04 55.10
CA THR A 82 8.44 23.01 54.10
C THR A 82 8.76 23.88 52.88
N GLU A 83 9.38 25.05 53.07
CA GLU A 83 9.81 25.90 51.96
C GLU A 83 10.85 25.20 51.08
N LYS A 84 11.82 24.52 51.70
CA LYS A 84 12.83 23.75 50.98
C LYS A 84 12.21 22.58 50.21
N GLU A 85 11.37 21.79 50.86
CA GLU A 85 10.68 20.66 50.23
C GLU A 85 9.83 21.12 49.03
N SER A 86 9.06 22.20 49.19
CA SER A 86 8.24 22.75 48.11
C SER A 86 9.09 23.21 46.93
N LYS A 87 10.26 23.81 47.20
CA LYS A 87 11.18 24.28 46.16
C LYS A 87 11.79 23.11 45.38
N ASP A 88 12.18 22.04 46.08
CA ASP A 88 12.72 20.83 45.47
C ASP A 88 11.64 20.14 44.61
N GLU A 89 10.40 20.06 45.09
CA GLU A 89 9.27 19.52 44.33
C GLU A 89 8.95 20.34 43.07
N ILE A 90 8.94 21.68 43.18
CA ILE A 90 8.79 22.57 42.02
C ILE A 90 9.91 22.37 41.00
N SER A 91 11.15 22.17 41.45
CA SER A 91 12.28 21.90 40.56
C SER A 91 12.08 20.60 39.78
N ASN A 92 11.72 19.51 40.48
CA ASN A 92 11.48 18.21 39.86
C ASN A 92 10.32 18.26 38.86
N LEU A 93 9.19 18.88 39.23
CA LEU A 93 8.04 19.04 38.33
C LEU A 93 8.41 19.84 37.08
N ASN A 94 9.25 20.86 37.19
CA ASN A 94 9.74 21.61 36.02
C ASN A 94 10.64 20.76 35.12
N GLU A 95 11.49 19.91 35.68
CA GLU A 95 12.31 18.98 34.89
C GLU A 95 11.45 17.96 34.14
N GLU A 96 10.44 17.39 34.80
CA GLU A 96 9.49 16.47 34.18
C GLU A 96 8.68 17.15 33.07
N LEU A 97 8.19 18.36 33.32
CA LEU A 97 7.45 19.15 32.33
C LEU A 97 8.31 19.45 31.09
N ASN A 98 9.58 19.79 31.29
CA ASN A 98 10.52 20.01 30.19
C ASN A 98 10.79 18.71 29.41
N ALA A 99 10.93 17.58 30.08
CA ALA A 99 11.10 16.28 29.43
C ALA A 99 9.86 15.87 28.62
N LEU A 100 8.66 16.10 29.15
CA LEU A 100 7.40 15.86 28.44
C LEU A 100 7.26 16.76 27.21
N ASN A 101 7.59 18.04 27.33
CA ASN A 101 7.55 18.98 26.19
C ASN A 101 8.50 18.56 25.06
N LYS A 102 9.70 18.07 25.39
CA LYS A 102 10.62 17.52 24.39
C LYS A 102 10.03 16.31 23.67
N LYS A 103 9.45 15.36 24.41
CA LYS A 103 8.78 14.17 23.84
C LYS A 103 7.61 14.55 22.95
N ILE A 104 6.80 15.54 23.34
CA ILE A 104 5.70 16.06 22.51
C ILE A 104 6.26 16.60 21.19
N SER A 105 7.29 17.45 21.24
CA SER A 105 7.91 18.02 20.03
C SER A 105 8.50 16.94 19.11
N GLU A 106 9.09 15.89 19.66
CA GLU A 106 9.58 14.74 18.89
C GLU A 106 8.43 13.99 18.21
N LYS A 107 7.35 13.73 18.94
CA LYS A 107 6.15 13.06 18.41
C LYS A 107 5.45 13.87 17.33
N GLU A 108 5.40 15.18 17.46
CA GLU A 108 4.85 16.07 16.43
C GLU A 108 5.66 16.00 15.12
N LYS A 109 6.99 15.94 15.22
CA LYS A 109 7.87 15.76 14.04
C LYS A 109 7.67 14.39 13.39
N GLU A 110 7.61 13.32 14.18
CA GLU A 110 7.33 11.97 13.70
C GLU A 110 5.97 11.92 12.99
N LEU A 111 4.94 12.53 13.57
CA LEU A 111 3.61 12.60 12.99
C LEU A 111 3.61 13.35 11.65
N SER A 112 4.27 14.51 11.58
CA SER A 112 4.41 15.29 10.33
C SER A 112 5.09 14.47 9.24
N SER A 113 6.19 13.77 9.55
CA SER A 113 6.89 12.93 8.58
C SER A 113 6.07 11.73 8.11
N SER A 114 5.22 11.18 8.99
CA SER A 114 4.32 10.09 8.67
C SER A 114 3.21 10.56 7.73
N LEU A 115 2.63 11.74 7.97
CA LEU A 115 1.62 12.35 7.09
C LEU A 115 2.17 12.60 5.68
N GLU A 116 3.37 13.18 5.56
CA GLU A 116 4.02 13.37 4.25
C GLU A 116 4.25 12.04 3.51
N THR A 117 4.54 10.97 4.25
CA THR A 117 4.73 9.63 3.68
C THR A 117 3.41 9.07 3.17
N ILE A 118 2.32 9.26 3.92
CA ILE A 118 0.97 8.84 3.52
C ILE A 118 0.55 9.58 2.24
N GLU A 119 0.70 10.90 2.17
CA GLU A 119 0.35 11.69 0.98
C GLU A 119 1.11 11.23 -0.29
N LYS A 120 2.41 10.91 -0.14
CA LYS A 120 3.22 10.35 -1.23
C LYS A 120 2.74 8.96 -1.66
N GLN A 121 2.31 8.12 -0.71
CA GLN A 121 1.79 6.80 -1.02
C GLN A 121 0.42 6.87 -1.70
N GLU A 122 -0.48 7.75 -1.24
CA GLU A 122 -1.78 7.99 -1.88
C GLU A 122 -1.62 8.48 -3.31
N SER A 123 -0.69 9.40 -3.56
CA SER A 123 -0.38 9.88 -4.91
C SER A 123 0.09 8.75 -5.83
N ARG A 124 1.01 7.90 -5.34
CA ARG A 124 1.49 6.71 -6.09
C ARG A 124 0.39 5.68 -6.32
N PHE A 125 -0.55 5.54 -5.39
CA PHE A 125 -1.67 4.62 -5.54
C PHE A 125 -2.58 5.07 -6.66
N LYS A 126 -2.93 6.37 -6.69
CA LYS A 126 -3.72 6.97 -7.76
C LYS A 126 -3.07 6.82 -9.13
N GLU A 127 -1.76 7.08 -9.24
CA GLU A 127 -1.01 6.85 -10.49
C GLU A 127 -1.09 5.39 -10.98
N LYS A 128 -1.07 4.43 -10.05
CA LYS A 128 -1.21 3.01 -10.39
C LYS A 128 -2.63 2.65 -10.81
N GLU A 129 -3.66 3.19 -10.17
CA GLU A 129 -5.05 3.02 -10.58
C GLU A 129 -5.28 3.55 -12.00
N ASP A 130 -4.80 4.77 -12.29
CA ASP A 130 -4.88 5.36 -13.63
C ASP A 130 -4.15 4.49 -14.66
N ARG A 131 -3.00 3.91 -14.30
CA ARG A 131 -2.25 3.00 -15.17
C ARG A 131 -2.99 1.68 -15.42
N ILE A 132 -3.69 1.15 -14.42
CA ILE A 132 -4.49 -0.07 -14.56
C ILE A 132 -5.63 0.19 -15.55
N LEU A 133 -6.38 1.28 -15.38
CA LEU A 133 -7.48 1.65 -16.28
C LEU A 133 -7.03 1.80 -17.73
N GLU A 134 -5.86 2.41 -17.95
CA GLU A 134 -5.27 2.53 -19.28
C GLU A 134 -4.90 1.16 -19.88
N LEU A 135 -4.33 0.25 -19.08
CA LEU A 135 -4.00 -1.09 -19.54
C LEU A 135 -5.24 -1.95 -19.82
N GLU A 136 -6.30 -1.82 -19.03
CA GLU A 136 -7.59 -2.47 -19.27
C GLU A 136 -8.19 -2.01 -20.60
N LYS A 137 -8.16 -0.71 -20.87
CA LYS A 137 -8.62 -0.16 -22.15
C LYS A 137 -7.80 -0.70 -23.33
N GLN A 138 -6.47 -0.74 -23.22
CA GLN A 138 -5.61 -1.31 -24.26
C GLN A 138 -5.90 -2.81 -24.49
N LEU A 139 -6.15 -3.56 -23.42
CA LEU A 139 -6.51 -4.97 -23.50
C LEU A 139 -7.83 -5.17 -24.26
N ASP A 140 -8.83 -4.34 -24.00
CA ASP A 140 -10.12 -4.41 -24.68
C ASP A 140 -10.01 -4.02 -26.16
N GLU A 141 -9.21 -3.00 -26.50
CA GLU A 141 -8.90 -2.64 -27.89
C GLU A 141 -8.23 -3.81 -28.64
N ILE A 142 -7.30 -4.52 -28.01
CA ILE A 142 -6.64 -5.69 -28.59
C ILE A 142 -7.67 -6.81 -28.85
N LYS A 143 -8.51 -7.13 -27.86
CA LYS A 143 -9.56 -8.16 -28.01
C LYS A 143 -10.51 -7.84 -29.16
N LEU A 144 -10.95 -6.58 -29.26
CA LEU A 144 -11.82 -6.11 -30.34
C LEU A 144 -11.15 -6.21 -31.71
N SER A 145 -9.82 -6.02 -31.80
CA SER A 145 -9.07 -6.21 -33.05
C SER A 145 -8.80 -7.69 -33.38
N GLU A 146 -8.75 -8.58 -32.40
CA GLU A 146 -8.43 -10.00 -32.60
C GLU A 146 -9.59 -10.77 -33.22
N GLU A 147 -10.82 -10.53 -32.75
CA GLU A 147 -12.01 -11.23 -33.22
C GLU A 147 -12.26 -11.16 -34.75
N PRO A 148 -12.19 -10.00 -35.43
CA PRO A 148 -12.38 -9.93 -36.87
C PRO A 148 -11.26 -10.64 -37.64
N LYS A 149 -10.01 -10.58 -37.15
CA LYS A 149 -8.88 -11.29 -37.76
C LYS A 149 -9.08 -12.80 -37.67
N GLN A 150 -9.58 -13.30 -36.54
CA GLN A 150 -9.89 -14.72 -36.38
C GLN A 150 -11.00 -15.17 -37.34
N ARG A 151 -12.05 -14.35 -37.51
CA ARG A 151 -13.11 -14.63 -38.49
C ARG A 151 -12.58 -14.63 -39.93
N GLU A 152 -11.66 -13.71 -40.25
CA GLU A 152 -11.02 -13.64 -41.57
C GLU A 152 -10.15 -14.89 -41.84
N ILE A 153 -9.38 -15.33 -40.86
CA ILE A 153 -8.61 -16.59 -40.94
C ILE A 153 -9.51 -17.80 -41.21
N GLU A 154 -10.62 -17.93 -40.47
CA GLU A 154 -11.57 -19.03 -40.69
C GLU A 154 -12.22 -18.98 -42.08
N ARG A 155 -12.51 -17.77 -42.58
CA ARG A 155 -12.99 -17.59 -43.96
C ARG A 155 -11.95 -18.06 -44.98
N PHE A 156 -10.69 -17.63 -44.84
CA PHE A 156 -9.63 -18.04 -45.77
C PHE A 156 -9.38 -19.55 -45.75
N LYS A 157 -9.43 -20.20 -44.58
CA LYS A 157 -9.35 -21.67 -44.47
C LYS A 157 -10.47 -22.35 -45.25
N LYS A 158 -11.70 -21.85 -45.12
CA LYS A 158 -12.84 -22.41 -45.86
C LYS A 158 -12.69 -22.25 -47.37
N ASP A 159 -12.27 -21.06 -47.82
CA ASP A 159 -12.03 -20.79 -49.24
C ASP A 159 -10.90 -21.65 -49.80
N LEU A 160 -9.84 -21.88 -49.03
CA LEU A 160 -8.73 -22.76 -49.39
C LEU A 160 -9.20 -24.22 -49.55
N ASN A 161 -9.95 -24.75 -48.59
CA ASN A 161 -10.53 -26.10 -48.69
C ASN A 161 -11.43 -26.26 -49.93
N LEU A 162 -12.22 -25.24 -50.27
CA LEU A 162 -13.05 -25.27 -51.48
C LEU A 162 -12.20 -25.30 -52.75
N LYS A 163 -11.08 -24.58 -52.77
CA LYS A 163 -10.14 -24.58 -53.89
C LYS A 163 -9.40 -25.91 -54.02
N ASP A 164 -8.99 -26.52 -52.92
CA ASP A 164 -8.36 -27.84 -52.92
C ASP A 164 -9.32 -28.90 -53.48
N SER A 165 -10.58 -28.92 -53.04
CA SER A 165 -11.60 -29.83 -53.62
C SER A 165 -11.89 -29.55 -55.11
N GLN A 166 -11.78 -28.30 -55.56
CA GLN A 166 -11.89 -27.98 -57.00
C GLN A 166 -10.69 -28.52 -57.79
N ILE A 167 -9.48 -28.40 -57.25
CA ILE A 167 -8.25 -28.91 -57.85
C ILE A 167 -8.31 -30.44 -57.95
N GLU A 168 -8.74 -31.14 -56.90
CA GLU A 168 -8.92 -32.60 -56.91
C GLU A 168 -9.86 -33.03 -58.05
N LYS A 169 -11.04 -32.41 -58.17
CA LYS A 169 -11.99 -32.71 -59.25
C LYS A 169 -11.41 -32.46 -60.63
N LEU A 170 -10.68 -31.36 -60.81
CA LEU A 170 -10.02 -31.04 -62.08
C LEU A 170 -8.93 -32.07 -62.40
N ASN A 171 -8.16 -32.52 -61.41
CA ASN A 171 -7.16 -33.56 -61.59
C ASN A 171 -7.79 -34.91 -61.99
N GLU A 172 -8.90 -35.30 -61.36
CA GLU A 172 -9.67 -36.50 -61.76
C GLU A 172 -10.18 -36.40 -63.21
N GLN A 173 -10.71 -35.24 -63.60
CA GLN A 173 -11.14 -34.99 -64.98
C GLN A 173 -9.98 -35.08 -65.97
N ILE A 174 -8.82 -34.51 -65.63
CA ILE A 174 -7.61 -34.60 -66.45
C ILE A 174 -7.17 -36.06 -66.60
N GLU A 175 -7.19 -36.84 -65.53
CA GLU A 175 -6.82 -38.26 -65.57
C GLU A 175 -7.79 -39.07 -66.46
N ASN A 176 -9.09 -38.84 -66.34
CA ASN A 176 -10.09 -39.50 -67.18
C ASN A 176 -9.93 -39.13 -68.65
N ASN A 177 -9.76 -37.85 -68.96
CA ASN A 177 -9.53 -37.40 -70.33
C ASN A 177 -8.24 -37.99 -70.92
N ARG A 178 -7.18 -38.17 -70.11
CA ARG A 178 -5.96 -38.86 -70.55
C ARG A 178 -6.23 -40.31 -70.92
N LYS A 179 -6.99 -41.05 -70.10
CA LYS A 179 -7.38 -42.44 -70.41
C LYS A 179 -8.19 -42.52 -71.70
N GLU A 180 -9.17 -41.62 -71.89
CA GLU A 180 -9.95 -41.55 -73.13
C GLU A 180 -9.08 -41.26 -74.36
N ILE A 181 -8.10 -40.35 -74.23
CA ILE A 181 -7.13 -40.07 -75.29
C ILE A 181 -6.30 -41.31 -75.61
N ASP A 182 -5.79 -42.01 -74.60
CA ASP A 182 -4.99 -43.22 -74.78
C ASP A 182 -5.80 -44.34 -75.48
N GLU A 183 -7.07 -44.53 -75.09
CA GLU A 183 -8.00 -45.45 -75.75
C GLU A 183 -8.23 -45.08 -77.22
N LYS A 184 -8.43 -43.79 -77.51
CA LYS A 184 -8.61 -43.30 -78.88
C LYS A 184 -7.34 -43.48 -79.73
N ILE A 185 -6.16 -43.28 -79.15
CA ILE A 185 -4.88 -43.54 -79.82
C ILE A 185 -4.77 -45.03 -80.17
N GLN A 186 -5.12 -45.94 -79.24
CA GLN A 186 -5.14 -47.38 -79.53
C GLN A 186 -6.13 -47.74 -80.65
N GLU A 187 -7.33 -47.17 -80.63
CA GLU A 187 -8.34 -47.36 -81.69
C GLU A 187 -7.83 -46.89 -83.06
N ILE A 188 -7.16 -45.73 -83.11
CA ILE A 188 -6.55 -45.18 -84.33
C ILE A 188 -5.47 -46.12 -84.85
N ASN A 189 -4.59 -46.64 -83.98
CA ASN A 189 -3.53 -47.56 -84.37
C ASN A 189 -4.10 -48.86 -84.95
N LEU A 190 -5.12 -49.46 -84.32
CA LEU A 190 -5.80 -50.65 -84.84
C LEU A 190 -6.43 -50.40 -86.22
N LYS A 191 -7.07 -49.24 -86.40
CA LYS A 191 -7.65 -48.86 -87.69
C LYS A 191 -6.57 -48.63 -88.75
N ALA A 192 -5.43 -48.04 -88.39
CA ALA A 192 -4.29 -47.88 -89.29
C ALA A 192 -3.76 -49.24 -89.76
N ASP A 193 -3.57 -50.19 -88.84
CA ASP A 193 -3.15 -51.56 -89.17
C ASP A 193 -4.15 -52.25 -90.11
N GLN A 194 -5.46 -52.10 -89.86
CA GLN A 194 -6.51 -52.62 -90.73
C GLN A 194 -6.48 -52.01 -92.14
N ILE A 195 -6.23 -50.69 -92.23
CA ILE A 195 -6.07 -50.01 -93.51
C ILE A 195 -4.87 -50.56 -94.27
N ASP A 196 -3.74 -50.78 -93.60
CA ASP A 196 -2.54 -51.38 -94.20
C ASP A 196 -2.79 -52.81 -94.70
N GLU A 197 -3.50 -53.63 -93.93
CA GLU A 197 -3.92 -54.97 -94.37
C GLU A 197 -4.82 -54.92 -95.62
N LEU A 198 -5.82 -54.02 -95.63
CA LEU A 198 -6.72 -53.85 -96.77
C LEU A 198 -5.98 -53.35 -98.00
N ASN A 199 -5.06 -52.38 -97.85
CA ASN A 199 -4.21 -51.89 -98.92
C ASN A 199 -3.35 -53.01 -99.52
N ASN A 200 -2.77 -53.88 -98.67
CA ASN A 200 -2.03 -55.05 -99.12
C ASN A 200 -2.92 -56.03 -99.90
N LYS A 201 -4.14 -56.31 -99.42
CA LYS A 201 -5.11 -57.16 -100.12
C LYS A 201 -5.51 -56.57 -101.47
N ILE A 202 -5.77 -55.26 -101.54
CA ILE A 202 -6.07 -54.54 -102.79
C ILE A 202 -4.92 -54.73 -103.77
N LYS A 203 -3.67 -54.47 -103.34
CA LYS A 203 -2.48 -54.65 -104.18
C LYS A 203 -2.35 -56.08 -104.74
N ILE A 204 -2.62 -57.11 -103.93
CA ILE A 204 -2.63 -58.51 -104.39
C ILE A 204 -3.74 -58.75 -105.43
N LEU A 205 -4.93 -58.20 -105.21
CA LEU A 205 -6.05 -58.34 -106.15
C LEU A 205 -5.79 -57.60 -107.46
N GLU A 206 -5.19 -56.41 -107.41
CA GLU A 206 -4.75 -55.66 -108.58
C GLU A 206 -3.72 -56.45 -109.40
N MET A 207 -2.73 -57.08 -108.74
CA MET A 207 -1.78 -57.97 -109.41
C MET A 207 -2.50 -59.14 -110.12
N ARG A 208 -3.44 -59.81 -109.44
CA ARG A 208 -4.21 -60.93 -110.03
C ARG A 208 -5.10 -60.48 -111.19
N LEU A 209 -5.67 -59.28 -111.14
CA LEU A 209 -6.46 -58.73 -112.25
C LEU A 209 -5.56 -58.47 -113.45
N SER A 210 -4.39 -57.87 -113.25
CA SER A 210 -3.42 -57.67 -114.33
C SER A 210 -2.98 -58.99 -114.99
N GLU A 211 -2.80 -60.07 -114.21
CA GLU A 211 -2.55 -61.41 -114.74
C GLU A 211 -3.73 -61.95 -115.56
N LYS A 212 -4.98 -61.73 -115.12
CA LYS A 212 -6.17 -62.11 -115.89
C LYS A 212 -6.30 -61.34 -117.20
N ASP A 213 -5.98 -60.05 -117.21
CA ASP A 213 -6.01 -59.24 -118.42
C ASP A 213 -4.93 -59.72 -119.42
N ILE A 214 -3.72 -60.01 -118.95
CA ILE A 214 -2.67 -60.65 -119.77
C ILE A 214 -3.16 -61.99 -120.33
N ASN A 215 -3.81 -62.83 -119.51
CA ASN A 215 -4.37 -64.10 -119.96
C ASN A 215 -5.48 -63.91 -121.00
N LYS A 216 -6.32 -62.88 -120.86
CA LYS A 216 -7.38 -62.55 -121.83
C LYS A 216 -6.78 -62.09 -123.16
N ASP A 217 -5.73 -61.26 -123.12
CA ASP A 217 -5.00 -60.84 -124.32
C ASP A 217 -4.31 -62.02 -125.00
N LEU A 218 -3.73 -62.95 -124.24
CA LEU A 218 -3.20 -64.22 -124.75
C LEU A 218 -4.28 -65.07 -125.41
N VAL A 219 -5.45 -65.21 -124.81
CA VAL A 219 -6.60 -65.93 -125.41
C VAL A 219 -7.06 -65.25 -126.70
N ASN A 220 -7.10 -63.91 -126.74
CA ASN A 220 -7.44 -63.16 -127.95
C ASN A 220 -6.38 -63.34 -129.04
N GLN A 221 -5.09 -63.32 -128.71
CA GLN A 221 -4.00 -63.62 -129.66
C GLN A 221 -4.08 -65.05 -130.18
N ILE A 222 -4.38 -66.03 -129.32
CA ILE A 222 -4.62 -67.43 -129.72
C ILE A 222 -5.83 -67.50 -130.66
N LYS A 223 -6.91 -66.78 -130.36
CA LYS A 223 -8.10 -66.69 -131.22
C LYS A 223 -7.76 -66.14 -132.60
N GLU A 224 -7.03 -65.03 -132.68
CA GLU A 224 -6.59 -64.46 -133.96
C GLU A 224 -5.74 -65.44 -134.76
N ILE A 225 -4.78 -66.11 -134.11
CA ILE A 225 -3.92 -67.12 -134.76
C ILE A 225 -4.75 -68.31 -135.27
N MET A 226 -5.71 -68.80 -134.48
CA MET A 226 -6.56 -69.94 -134.84
C MET A 226 -7.50 -69.62 -136.01
N LEU A 227 -8.04 -68.40 -136.06
CA LEU A 227 -8.84 -67.91 -137.19
C LEU A 227 -8.00 -67.74 -138.45
N HIS A 228 -6.83 -67.09 -138.35
CA HIS A 228 -5.97 -66.82 -139.52
C HIS A 228 -5.40 -68.09 -140.16
N LYS A 229 -5.16 -69.14 -139.36
CA LYS A 229 -4.66 -70.43 -139.84
C LYS A 229 -5.76 -71.42 -140.24
N GLY A 230 -7.05 -71.02 -140.17
CA GLY A 230 -8.19 -71.81 -140.62
C GLY A 230 -8.51 -73.03 -139.75
N PHE A 231 -8.07 -73.06 -138.48
CA PHE A 231 -8.26 -74.21 -137.61
C PHE A 231 -9.68 -74.32 -137.02
N LEU A 232 -10.43 -73.22 -136.91
CA LEU A 232 -11.77 -73.15 -136.31
C LEU A 232 -12.61 -72.02 -136.96
N SER A 233 -13.90 -72.25 -137.18
CA SER A 233 -14.86 -71.19 -137.56
C SER A 233 -15.41 -70.44 -136.35
N ASP A 234 -15.92 -69.20 -136.52
CA ASP A 234 -16.44 -68.36 -135.41
C ASP A 234 -17.48 -69.09 -134.52
N LYS A 235 -18.31 -69.95 -135.11
CA LYS A 235 -19.30 -70.77 -134.39
C LYS A 235 -18.69 -71.88 -133.53
N GLU A 236 -17.56 -72.45 -133.95
CA GLU A 236 -16.91 -73.57 -133.25
C GLU A 236 -16.07 -73.06 -132.07
N PHE A 237 -15.48 -71.87 -132.18
CA PHE A 237 -14.73 -71.26 -131.08
C PHE A 237 -15.66 -70.72 -129.97
N GLU A 238 -16.81 -70.12 -130.30
CA GLU A 238 -17.82 -69.72 -129.29
C GLU A 238 -18.37 -70.91 -128.49
N GLY A 239 -18.38 -72.11 -129.05
CA GLY A 239 -18.77 -73.34 -128.36
C GLY A 239 -17.75 -73.84 -127.32
N LEU A 240 -16.46 -73.49 -127.48
CA LEU A 240 -15.38 -73.86 -126.56
C LEU A 240 -15.20 -72.86 -125.41
N VAL A 241 -15.52 -71.58 -125.64
CA VAL A 241 -15.26 -70.49 -124.69
C VAL A 241 -16.49 -70.10 -123.86
N LYS A 242 -17.68 -70.64 -124.17
CA LYS A 242 -18.82 -70.54 -123.25
C LYS A 242 -18.63 -71.46 -122.04
N PRO A 243 -18.69 -70.92 -120.81
CA PRO A 243 -18.76 -71.77 -119.63
C PRO A 243 -20.09 -72.53 -119.63
N LYS A 244 -20.07 -73.80 -119.20
CA LYS A 244 -21.26 -74.46 -118.67
C LYS A 244 -21.70 -73.78 -117.38
#